data_AF-A0A847G132-F1
#
_entry.id   AF-A0A847G132-F1
#
_cell.length_a   1.000
_cell.length_b   1.000
_cell.length_c   1.000
_cell.angle_alpha   90.00
_cell.angle_beta   90.00
_cell.angle_gamma   90.00
#
_symmetry.space_group_name_H-M   'P 1'
#
loop_
_entity.id
_entity.type
_entity.pdbx_description
1 polymer ?
#
loop_
_entity_poly.entity_id
_entity_poly.type
_entity_poly.pdbx_seq_one_letter_code
_entity_poly.pdbx_strand_id
1 'polypeptide(L)'
;MRADRLLSIILLLQTRGKMTAGELAGELEVSRRQILRDVDALSLAGIPVYSESGRGGGIALVDEYRTSLTGLNQFEVQSLMIMN
;
A
#
# COMPACT_ATOMS: atom_id res chain seq x y z
N MET A 1 5.58 -16.82 -2.77
CA MET A 1 4.11 -16.99 -2.66
C MET A 1 3.43 -16.04 -1.67
N ARG A 2 3.93 -15.79 -0.44
CA ARG A 2 3.31 -14.81 0.49
C ARG A 2 3.98 -13.43 0.48
N ALA A 3 5.29 -13.36 0.68
CA ALA A 3 6.02 -12.09 0.81
C ALA A 3 6.03 -11.26 -0.49
N ASP A 4 6.21 -11.92 -1.63
CA ASP A 4 5.98 -11.41 -2.98
C ASP A 4 4.59 -10.79 -3.13
N ARG A 5 3.52 -11.47 -2.68
CA ARG A 5 2.17 -10.92 -2.80
C ARG A 5 1.94 -9.70 -1.89
N LEU A 6 2.51 -9.71 -0.67
CA LEU A 6 2.48 -8.55 0.21
C LEU A 6 3.16 -7.32 -0.44
N LEU A 7 4.32 -7.53 -1.07
CA LEU A 7 5.00 -6.49 -1.82
C LEU A 7 4.17 -6.00 -3.01
N SER A 8 3.57 -6.91 -3.78
CA SER A 8 2.69 -6.55 -4.89
C SER A 8 1.49 -5.71 -4.44
N ILE A 9 0.87 -6.04 -3.30
CA ILE A 9 -0.22 -5.22 -2.72
C ILE A 9 0.29 -3.81 -2.41
N ILE A 10 1.44 -3.66 -1.77
CA ILE A 10 2.03 -2.34 -1.47
C ILE A 10 2.22 -1.54 -2.77
N LEU A 11 2.85 -2.14 -3.78
CA LEU A 11 3.12 -1.45 -5.06
C LEU A 11 1.84 -1.04 -5.80
N LEU A 12 0.82 -1.90 -5.81
CA LEU A 12 -0.48 -1.59 -6.39
C LEU A 12 -1.14 -0.41 -5.67
N LEU A 13 -1.12 -0.40 -4.33
CA LEU A 13 -1.68 0.70 -3.54
C LEU A 13 -0.87 2.00 -3.70
N GLN A 14 0.45 1.93 -3.88
CA GLN A 14 1.25 3.14 -4.14
C GLN A 14 0.93 3.77 -5.49
N THR A 15 0.83 2.93 -6.53
CA THR A 15 0.66 3.37 -7.92
C THR A 15 -0.79 3.74 -8.24
N ARG A 16 -1.77 3.02 -7.69
CA ARG A 16 -3.20 3.24 -7.92
C ARG A 16 -3.88 4.03 -6.82
N GLY A 17 -3.24 4.18 -5.65
CA GLY A 17 -3.80 4.83 -4.48
C GLY A 17 -4.74 3.88 -3.73
N LYS A 18 -6.05 4.11 -3.86
CA LYS A 18 -7.08 3.33 -3.16
C LYS A 18 -7.64 2.25 -4.09
N MET A 19 -7.69 1.01 -3.62
CA MET A 19 -8.26 -0.12 -4.34
C MET A 19 -9.12 -0.98 -3.41
N THR A 20 -10.26 -1.47 -3.89
CA THR A 20 -11.09 -2.43 -3.17
C THR A 20 -10.38 -3.79 -3.05
N ALA A 21 -10.77 -4.58 -2.05
CA ALA A 21 -10.31 -5.97 -1.94
C ALA A 21 -10.68 -6.82 -3.18
N GLY A 22 -11.72 -6.43 -3.92
CA GLY A 22 -12.11 -7.08 -5.17
C GLY A 22 -11.18 -6.77 -6.34
N GLU A 23 -10.77 -5.51 -6.48
CA GLU A 23 -9.81 -5.10 -7.53
C GLU A 23 -8.44 -5.74 -7.28
N LEU A 24 -7.93 -5.68 -6.05
CA LEU A 24 -6.67 -6.35 -5.68
C LEU A 24 -6.74 -7.87 -5.92
N ALA A 25 -7.89 -8.49 -5.61
CA ALA A 25 -8.11 -9.91 -5.85
C ALA A 25 -8.08 -10.26 -7.34
N GLY A 26 -8.65 -9.41 -8.20
CA GLY A 26 -8.62 -9.57 -9.65
C GLY A 26 -7.21 -9.42 -10.21
N GLU A 27 -6.50 -8.34 -9.85
CA GLU A 27 -5.14 -8.05 -10.32
C GLU A 27 -4.11 -9.09 -9.88
N LEU A 28 -4.30 -9.69 -8.69
CA LEU A 28 -3.38 -10.68 -8.13
C LEU A 28 -3.87 -12.13 -8.31
N GLU A 29 -4.99 -12.33 -9.01
CA GLU A 29 -5.60 -13.64 -9.28
C GLU A 29 -5.82 -14.51 -8.03
N VAL A 30 -6.25 -13.88 -6.93
CA VAL A 30 -6.52 -14.55 -5.65
C VAL A 30 -7.94 -14.25 -5.15
N SER A 31 -8.38 -14.99 -4.14
CA SER A 31 -9.67 -14.70 -3.50
C SER A 31 -9.60 -13.40 -2.68
N ARG A 32 -10.72 -12.67 -2.55
CA ARG A 32 -10.86 -11.54 -1.61
C ARG A 32 -10.43 -11.89 -0.17
N ARG A 33 -10.71 -13.11 0.29
CA ARG A 33 -10.30 -13.60 1.61
C ARG A 33 -8.77 -13.64 1.79
N GLN A 34 -8.03 -13.93 0.72
CA GLN A 34 -6.57 -13.90 0.76
C GLN A 34 -6.07 -12.46 0.86
N ILE A 35 -6.62 -11.55 0.04
CA ILE A 35 -6.30 -10.11 0.13
C ILE A 35 -6.53 -9.57 1.54
N LEU A 36 -7.67 -9.85 2.17
CA LEU A 36 -7.94 -9.38 3.53
C LEU A 36 -6.92 -9.93 4.54
N ARG A 37 -6.57 -11.22 4.44
CA ARG A 37 -5.53 -11.82 5.30
C ARG A 37 -4.14 -11.24 5.06
N ASP A 38 -3.84 -10.83 3.84
CA ASP A 38 -2.56 -10.21 3.49
C ASP A 38 -2.52 -8.75 3.98
N VAL A 39 -3.64 -8.01 3.90
CA VAL A 39 -3.77 -6.67 4.50
C VAL A 39 -3.61 -6.73 6.02
N ASP A 40 -4.21 -7.72 6.68
CA ASP A 40 -3.99 -7.94 8.12
C ASP A 40 -2.51 -8.23 8.42
N ALA A 41 -1.84 -9.03 7.57
CA ALA A 41 -0.42 -9.33 7.73
C ALA A 41 0.47 -8.08 7.51
N LEU A 42 0.13 -7.21 6.57
CA LEU A 42 0.80 -5.92 6.37
C LEU A 42 0.66 -5.03 7.61
N SER A 43 -0.55 -4.92 8.15
CA SER A 43 -0.81 -4.15 9.38
C SER A 43 -0.02 -4.71 10.57
N LEU A 44 -0.01 -6.03 10.76
CA LEU A 44 0.79 -6.70 11.80
C LEU A 44 2.30 -6.51 11.61
N ALA A 45 2.76 -6.31 10.38
CA ALA A 45 4.16 -6.01 10.06
C ALA A 45 4.51 -4.52 10.22
N GLY A 46 3.58 -3.68 10.68
CA GLY A 46 3.78 -2.24 10.86
C GLY A 46 3.68 -1.42 9.58
N ILE A 47 3.23 -2.01 8.47
CA ILE A 47 2.97 -1.27 7.23
C ILE A 47 1.65 -0.51 7.40
N PRO A 48 1.62 0.82 7.20
CA PRO A 48 0.45 1.65 7.48
C PRO A 48 -0.59 1.54 6.36
N VAL A 49 -1.27 0.39 6.31
CA VAL A 49 -2.45 0.16 5.48
C VAL A 49 -3.72 0.45 6.27
N TYR A 50 -4.71 1.08 5.65
CA TYR A 50 -6.03 1.27 6.22
C TYR A 50 -7.11 0.77 5.26
N SER A 51 -8.27 0.41 5.82
CA SER A 51 -9.44 0.00 5.04
C SER A 51 -10.66 0.84 5.40
N GLU A 52 -11.34 1.33 4.37
CA GLU A 52 -12.62 2.03 4.49
C GLU A 52 -13.75 1.11 4.02
N SER A 53 -14.80 0.97 4.82
CA SER A 53 -15.99 0.20 4.47
C SER A 53 -17.05 1.06 3.77
N GLY A 54 -17.91 0.44 2.95
CA GLY A 54 -19.04 1.10 2.29
C GLY A 54 -18.84 1.37 0.79
N ARG A 55 -19.80 2.07 0.17
CA ARG A 55 -19.72 2.44 -1.26
C ARG A 55 -18.56 3.42 -1.46
N GLY A 56 -17.61 3.07 -2.34
CA GLY A 56 -16.39 3.86 -2.54
C GLY A 56 -15.31 3.65 -1.45
N GLY A 57 -15.53 2.67 -0.56
CA GLY A 57 -14.50 2.19 0.35
C GLY A 57 -13.37 1.46 -0.40
N GLY A 58 -12.32 1.09 0.32
CA GLY A 58 -11.15 0.46 -0.27
C GLY A 58 -10.01 0.35 0.72
N ILE A 59 -8.93 -0.25 0.27
CA ILE A 59 -7.66 -0.39 0.97
C ILE A 59 -6.72 0.65 0.37
N ALA A 60 -5.97 1.34 1.22
CA ALA A 60 -4.96 2.33 0.81
C ALA A 60 -3.81 2.34 1.82
N LEU A 61 -2.69 2.93 1.39
CA LEU A 61 -1.59 3.28 2.27
C LEU A 61 -1.84 4.67 2.84
N VAL A 62 -1.48 4.89 4.11
CA VAL A 62 -1.47 6.24 4.69
C VAL A 62 -0.50 7.12 3.88
N ASP A 63 -0.90 8.35 3.57
CA ASP A 63 -0.24 9.22 2.59
C ASP A 63 1.26 9.44 2.86
N GLU A 64 1.71 9.47 4.12
CA GLU A 64 3.14 9.58 4.44
C GLU A 64 3.98 8.38 3.94
N TYR A 65 3.38 7.20 3.74
CA TYR A 65 4.07 5.99 3.28
C TYR A 65 4.21 5.90 1.76
N ARG A 66 3.39 6.65 1.00
CA ARG A 66 3.56 6.75 -0.46
C ARG A 66 4.86 7.46 -0.82
N THR A 67 5.32 8.36 0.05
CA THR A 67 6.54 9.17 -0.15
C THR A 67 7.80 8.43 0.31
N SER A 68 7.70 7.57 1.34
CA SER A 68 8.89 6.96 1.96
C SER A 68 9.56 5.85 1.11
N LEU A 69 8.89 5.27 0.11
CA LEU A 69 9.43 4.10 -0.62
C LEU A 69 10.34 4.47 -1.80
N THR A 70 10.41 5.75 -2.19
CA THR A 70 11.50 6.25 -3.04
C THR A 70 12.81 6.44 -2.27
N GLY A 71 12.83 6.14 -0.96
CA GLY A 71 13.98 6.35 -0.09
C GLY A 71 14.29 7.82 0.16
N LEU A 72 13.34 8.73 -0.15
CA LEU A 72 13.47 10.16 0.08
C LEU A 72 12.25 10.66 0.83
N ASN A 73 12.40 10.81 2.15
CA ASN A 73 11.50 11.60 2.97
C ASN A 73 11.40 13.04 2.41
N GLN A 74 10.27 13.75 2.55
CA GLN A 74 10.18 15.17 2.18
C GLN A 74 11.33 16.00 2.80
N PHE A 75 11.74 15.68 4.02
CA PHE A 75 12.92 16.29 4.65
C PHE A 75 14.24 15.96 3.93
N GLU A 76 14.38 14.76 3.37
CA GLU A 76 15.56 14.36 2.59
C GLU A 76 15.54 15.00 1.20
N VAL A 77 14.37 15.08 0.54
CA VAL A 77 14.20 15.82 -0.72
C VAL A 77 14.54 17.30 -0.52
N GLN A 78 14.05 17.92 0.56
CA GLN A 78 14.42 19.30 0.90
C GLN A 78 15.92 19.43 1.12
N SER A 79 16.54 18.50 1.86
CA SER A 79 17.98 18.48 2.09
C SER A 79 18.79 18.40 0.80
N LEU A 80 18.32 17.68 -0.23
CA LEU A 80 18.94 17.66 -1.55
C LEU A 80 18.75 18.96 -2.33
N MET A 81 17.63 19.68 -2.14
CA MET A 81 17.35 20.93 -2.85
C MET A 81 18.15 22.13 -2.33
N ILE A 82 18.52 22.14 -1.04
CA ILE A 82 19.41 23.18 -0.46
C ILE A 82 20.91 22.92 -0.70
N MET A 83 21.28 21.80 -1.33
CA MET A 83 22.67 21.46 -1.68
C MET A 83 23.06 21.84 -3.12
N ASN A 84 22.27 22.65 -3.83
CA ASN A 84 22.60 23.19 -5.16
C ASN A 84 22.53 24.71 -5.20
#